data_AF-A0A7V8JGZ1-F1
#
_entry.id   AF-A0A7V8JGZ1-F1
#
_cell.length_a   1.000
_cell.length_b   1.000
_cell.length_c   1.000
_cell.angle_alpha   90.00
_cell.angle_beta   90.00
_cell.angle_gamma   90.00
#
_symmetry.space_group_name_H-M   'P 1'
#
loop_
_entity.id
_entity.type
_entity.pdbx_description
1 polymer ?
#
loop_
_entity_poly.entity_id
_entity_poly.type
_entity_poly.pdbx_seq_one_letter_code
_entity_poly.pdbx_strand_id
1 'polypeptide(L)'
;MTTAPDSITLTDVIALLRKREQDGRSTHGTTVDRTDYSLLRWLTESQEEKADDLLYMGAAIRVATALIDERDRLRDALAEIVRIHDNVWSPKQADRIADIARKALEGASA
;
A
#
# COMPACT_ATOMS: atom_id res chain seq x y z
N MET A 1 39.27 -6.55 1.86
CA MET A 1 38.16 -5.60 2.08
C MET A 1 36.94 -6.40 2.43
N THR A 2 36.40 -6.27 3.64
CA THR A 2 35.09 -6.82 4.00
C THR A 2 34.04 -5.83 3.54
N THR A 3 33.24 -6.18 2.54
CA THR A 3 32.09 -5.38 2.13
C THR A 3 31.06 -5.34 3.26
N ALA A 4 30.38 -4.21 3.41
CA ALA A 4 29.24 -4.11 4.31
C ALA A 4 28.18 -5.18 3.93
N PRO A 5 27.41 -5.69 4.90
CA PRO A 5 26.33 -6.61 4.60
C PRO A 5 25.26 -5.95 3.74
N ASP A 6 24.62 -6.75 2.89
CA ASP A 6 23.48 -6.30 2.08
C ASP A 6 22.32 -5.81 2.94
N SER A 7 21.48 -4.93 2.38
CA SER A 7 20.24 -4.54 3.03
C SER A 7 19.25 -5.72 3.08
N ILE A 8 18.32 -5.68 4.04
CA ILE A 8 17.23 -6.65 4.13
C ILE A 8 16.41 -6.64 2.84
N THR A 9 16.09 -5.46 2.30
CA THR A 9 15.35 -5.32 1.05
C THR A 9 16.05 -6.00 -0.14
N LEU A 10 17.37 -5.81 -0.28
CA LEU A 10 18.12 -6.46 -1.34
C LEU A 10 18.11 -7.99 -1.17
N THR A 11 18.30 -8.45 0.07
CA THR A 11 18.27 -9.88 0.42
C THR A 11 16.93 -10.51 0.03
N ASP A 12 15.82 -9.86 0.36
CA ASP A 12 14.47 -10.33 0.07
C ASP A 12 14.16 -10.35 -1.43
N VAL A 13 14.59 -9.32 -2.18
CA VAL A 13 14.43 -9.29 -3.65
C VAL A 13 15.23 -10.42 -4.31
N ILE A 14 16.47 -10.66 -3.88
CA ILE A 14 17.28 -11.79 -4.39
C ILE A 14 16.59 -13.13 -4.09
N ALA A 15 16.05 -13.30 -2.87
CA ALA A 15 15.32 -14.51 -2.50
C ALA A 15 14.07 -14.71 -3.36
N LEU A 16 13.29 -13.65 -3.61
CA LEU A 16 12.12 -13.67 -4.48
C LEU A 16 12.49 -14.08 -5.91
N LEU A 17 13.53 -13.50 -6.50
CA LEU A 17 13.97 -13.82 -7.85
C LEU A 17 14.40 -15.29 -7.98
N ARG A 18 15.16 -15.80 -7.01
CA ARG A 18 15.55 -17.22 -6.97
C ARG A 18 14.33 -18.14 -6.88
N LYS A 19 13.34 -17.79 -6.05
CA LYS A 19 12.10 -18.54 -5.93
C LYS A 19 11.31 -18.53 -7.25
N ARG A 20 11.14 -17.36 -7.87
CA ARG A 20 10.46 -17.23 -9.16
C ARG A 20 11.10 -18.10 -10.24
N GLU A 21 12.44 -18.19 -10.27
CA GLU A 21 13.11 -19.10 -11.19
C GLU A 21 12.87 -20.58 -10.89
N GLN A 22 12.84 -20.98 -9.61
CA GLN A 22 12.46 -22.34 -9.24
C GLN A 22 11.02 -22.67 -9.64
N ASP A 23 10.08 -21.76 -9.39
CA ASP A 23 8.67 -21.89 -9.76
C ASP A 23 8.52 -22.02 -11.29
N GLY A 24 9.24 -21.18 -12.05
CA GLY A 24 9.30 -21.23 -13.51
C GLY A 24 9.81 -22.58 -14.04
N ARG A 25 10.88 -23.13 -13.45
CA ARG A 25 11.38 -24.48 -13.79
C ARG A 25 10.33 -25.56 -13.53
N SER A 26 9.61 -25.48 -12.41
CA SER A 26 8.57 -26.46 -12.07
C SER A 26 7.36 -26.38 -13.00
N THR A 27 7.00 -25.18 -13.45
CA THR A 27 5.80 -24.92 -14.27
C THR A 27 6.05 -25.15 -15.75
N HIS A 28 7.20 -24.72 -16.26
CA HIS A 28 7.51 -24.70 -17.70
C HIS A 28 8.62 -25.69 -18.09
N GLY A 29 9.23 -26.39 -17.12
CA GLY A 29 10.34 -27.33 -17.37
C GLY A 29 11.66 -26.65 -17.74
N THR A 30 11.73 -25.31 -17.68
CA THR A 30 12.87 -24.51 -18.13
C THR A 30 13.02 -23.22 -17.30
N THR A 31 14.17 -22.56 -17.40
CA THR A 31 14.44 -21.26 -16.77
C THR A 31 13.99 -20.12 -17.67
N VAL A 32 14.35 -18.88 -17.32
CA VAL A 32 14.23 -17.73 -18.22
C VAL A 32 15.05 -17.91 -19.51
N ASP A 33 16.05 -18.80 -19.53
CA ASP A 33 16.86 -19.16 -20.69
C ASP A 33 16.15 -20.15 -21.63
N ARG A 34 14.87 -19.92 -21.86
CA ARG A 34 14.01 -20.81 -22.66
C ARG A 34 14.11 -20.51 -24.15
N THR A 35 14.27 -21.54 -24.97
CA THR A 35 14.42 -21.43 -26.44
C THR A 35 13.13 -21.67 -27.21
N ASP A 36 12.06 -22.06 -26.51
CA ASP A 36 10.74 -22.35 -27.07
C ASP A 36 9.84 -21.09 -27.17
N TYR A 37 10.37 -19.92 -26.78
CA TYR A 37 9.69 -18.64 -26.79
C TYR A 37 10.29 -17.68 -27.83
N SER A 38 9.46 -17.09 -28.68
CA SER A 38 9.93 -16.04 -29.58
C SER A 38 10.13 -14.73 -28.83
N LEU A 39 11.05 -13.88 -29.30
CA LEU A 39 11.26 -12.54 -28.74
C LEU A 39 9.96 -11.71 -28.75
N LEU A 40 9.19 -11.78 -29.84
CA LEU A 40 7.91 -11.08 -29.93
C LEU A 40 6.94 -11.53 -28.82
N ARG A 41 6.84 -12.83 -28.57
CA ARG A 41 5.95 -13.36 -27.53
C ARG A 41 6.40 -12.93 -26.14
N TRP A 42 7.72 -12.95 -25.86
CA TRP A 42 8.30 -12.40 -24.62
C TRP A 42 7.91 -10.94 -24.38
N LEU A 43 8.02 -10.12 -25.42
CA LEU A 43 7.70 -8.70 -25.32
C LEU A 43 6.20 -8.46 -25.17
N THR A 44 5.35 -9.26 -25.83
CA THR A 44 3.90 -9.19 -25.65
C THR A 44 3.49 -9.51 -24.22
N GLU A 45 3.96 -10.61 -23.64
CA GLU A 45 3.67 -10.92 -22.23
C GLU A 45 4.21 -9.86 -21.28
N SER A 46 5.44 -9.38 -21.50
CA SER A 46 5.98 -8.29 -20.68
C SER A 46 5.16 -7.01 -20.78
N GLN A 47 4.50 -6.75 -21.92
CA GLN A 47 3.61 -5.61 -22.08
C GLN A 47 2.29 -5.82 -21.31
N GLU A 48 1.73 -7.02 -21.37
CA GLU A 48 0.51 -7.40 -20.64
C GLU A 48 0.73 -7.32 -19.12
N GLU A 49 1.79 -7.92 -18.59
CA GLU A 49 2.15 -7.86 -17.16
C GLU A 49 2.34 -6.42 -16.68
N LYS A 50 2.94 -5.55 -17.50
CA LYS A 50 3.07 -4.12 -17.18
C LYS A 50 1.74 -3.38 -17.20
N ALA A 51 0.80 -3.78 -18.04
CA ALA A 51 -0.54 -3.20 -18.06
C ALA A 51 -1.30 -3.60 -16.78
N ASP A 52 -1.17 -4.85 -16.34
CA ASP A 52 -1.73 -5.33 -15.08
C ASP A 52 -1.12 -4.59 -13.87
N ASP A 53 0.20 -4.40 -13.86
CA ASP A 53 0.88 -3.57 -12.85
C ASP A 53 0.31 -2.15 -12.80
N LEU A 54 0.05 -1.51 -13.94
CA LEU A 54 -0.57 -0.17 -13.99
C LEU A 54 -1.96 -0.16 -13.35
N LEU A 55 -2.76 -1.21 -13.57
CA LEU A 55 -4.09 -1.34 -12.96
C LEU A 55 -3.98 -1.50 -11.44
N TYR A 56 -3.07 -2.35 -10.97
CA TYR A 56 -2.82 -2.55 -9.54
C TYR A 56 -2.29 -1.29 -8.85
N MET A 57 -1.34 -0.59 -9.47
CA MET A 57 -0.85 0.70 -8.97
C MET A 57 -1.97 1.72 -8.89
N GLY A 58 -2.81 1.84 -9.93
CA GLY A 58 -3.96 2.72 -9.92
C GLY A 58 -4.96 2.40 -8.80
N ALA A 59 -5.21 1.11 -8.52
CA ALA A 59 -6.04 0.69 -7.40
C ALA A 59 -5.40 1.02 -6.04
N ALA A 60 -4.12 0.72 -5.87
CA ALA A 60 -3.37 1.01 -4.65
C ALA A 60 -3.34 2.51 -4.34
N ILE A 61 -3.14 3.36 -5.37
CA ILE A 61 -3.20 4.82 -5.23
C ILE A 61 -4.56 5.26 -4.73
N ARG A 62 -5.67 4.78 -5.31
CA ARG A 62 -7.02 5.15 -4.84
C ARG A 62 -7.24 4.78 -3.37
N VAL A 63 -6.84 3.58 -2.97
CA VAL A 63 -6.95 3.12 -1.58
C VAL A 63 -6.08 3.97 -0.66
N ALA A 64 -4.83 4.23 -1.05
CA ALA A 64 -3.91 5.05 -0.26
C ALA A 64 -4.43 6.48 -0.08
N THR A 65 -4.98 7.09 -1.14
CA THR A 65 -5.60 8.42 -1.07
C THR A 65 -6.77 8.42 -0.08
N ALA A 66 -7.69 7.46 -0.17
CA ALA A 66 -8.82 7.37 0.76
C ALA A 66 -8.37 7.23 2.21
N LEU A 67 -7.34 6.41 2.47
CA LEU A 67 -6.76 6.25 3.80
C LEU A 67 -6.09 7.52 4.32
N ILE A 68 -5.42 8.27 3.43
CA ILE A 68 -4.79 9.55 3.75
C ILE A 68 -5.86 10.59 4.11
N ASP A 69 -6.91 10.71 3.29
CA ASP A 69 -7.99 11.66 3.51
C ASP A 69 -8.72 11.36 4.84
N GLU A 70 -9.00 10.09 5.11
CA GLU A 70 -9.65 9.67 6.36
C GLU A 70 -8.75 9.93 7.59
N ARG A 71 -7.46 9.62 7.48
CA ARG A 71 -6.48 9.93 8.54
C ARG A 71 -6.47 11.42 8.85
N ASP A 72 -6.44 12.28 7.83
CA ASP A 72 -6.37 13.72 8.00
C ASP A 72 -7.67 14.27 8.61
N ARG A 73 -8.82 13.76 8.17
CA ARG A 73 -10.13 14.07 8.79
C ARG A 73 -10.18 13.72 10.28
N LEU A 74 -9.73 12.51 10.65
CA LEU A 74 -9.68 12.08 12.05
C LEU A 74 -8.70 12.92 12.88
N ARG A 75 -7.57 13.29 12.29
CA ARG A 75 -6.58 14.18 12.92
C ARG A 75 -7.17 15.55 13.22
N ASP A 76 -7.92 16.14 12.29
CA ASP A 76 -8.58 17.44 12.47
C ASP A 76 -9.67 17.38 13.54
N ALA A 77 -10.48 16.31 13.55
CA ALA A 77 -11.48 16.09 14.59
C ALA A 77 -10.83 15.98 15.98
N LEU A 78 -9.72 15.25 16.10
CA LEU A 78 -8.97 15.14 17.35
C LEU A 78 -8.39 16.49 17.79
N ALA A 79 -7.82 17.26 16.85
CA ALA A 79 -7.28 18.59 17.15
C ALA A 79 -8.37 19.54 17.70
N GLU A 80 -9.58 19.50 17.13
CA GLU A 80 -10.70 20.30 17.62
C GLU A 80 -11.17 19.84 19.01
N ILE A 81 -11.22 18.54 19.28
CA ILE A 81 -11.56 18.01 20.61
C ILE A 81 -10.55 18.50 21.66
N VAL A 82 -9.25 18.41 21.36
CA VAL A 82 -8.17 18.91 22.24
C VAL A 82 -8.35 20.40 22.51
N ARG A 83 -8.62 21.19 21.46
CA ARG A 83 -8.87 22.64 21.59
C ARG A 83 -10.07 22.96 22.49
N ILE A 84 -11.14 22.17 22.42
CA ILE A 84 -12.33 22.35 23.28
C ILE A 84 -12.00 21.96 24.72
N HIS A 85 -11.30 20.86 24.92
CA HIS A 85 -10.90 20.37 26.25
C HIS A 85 -10.02 21.38 27.00
N ASP A 86 -9.05 21.99 26.30
CA ASP A 86 -8.10 22.93 26.91
C ASP A 86 -8.74 24.26 27.35
N ASN A 87 -9.96 24.57 26.91
CA ASN A 87 -10.73 25.73 27.33
C ASN A 87 -11.82 25.32 28.34
N VAL A 88 -11.58 25.51 29.65
CA VAL A 88 -12.52 25.33 30.81
C VAL A 88 -13.80 24.52 30.54
N TRP A 89 -13.86 23.30 31.09
CA TRP A 89 -14.96 22.33 30.88
C TRP A 89 -16.35 22.83 31.27
N SER A 90 -17.32 22.70 30.34
CA SER A 90 -18.76 22.91 30.57
C SER A 90 -19.61 21.80 29.93
N PRO A 91 -20.84 21.55 30.41
CA PRO A 91 -21.74 20.55 29.82
C PRO A 91 -21.98 20.74 28.31
N LYS A 92 -22.09 21.99 27.85
CA LYS A 92 -22.26 22.30 26.41
C LYS A 92 -21.04 21.92 25.56
N GLN A 93 -19.85 21.95 26.13
CA GLN A 93 -18.64 21.50 25.44
C GLN A 93 -18.55 19.98 25.37
N ALA A 94 -19.06 19.26 26.38
CA ALA A 94 -19.17 17.80 26.33
C ALA A 94 -20.09 17.34 25.19
N ASP A 95 -21.25 17.99 25.01
CA ASP A 95 -22.17 17.69 23.91
C ASP A 95 -21.52 17.94 22.54
N ARG A 96 -20.76 19.03 22.41
CA ARG A 96 -20.03 19.38 21.19
C ARG A 96 -18.92 18.36 20.86
N ILE A 97 -18.16 17.91 21.86
CA ILE A 97 -17.15 16.85 21.70
C ILE A 97 -17.83 15.55 21.24
N ALA A 98 -18.95 15.18 21.86
CA ALA A 98 -19.69 13.98 21.48
C ALA A 98 -20.21 14.04 20.03
N ASP A 99 -20.67 15.20 19.58
CA ASP A 99 -21.09 15.41 18.18
C ASP A 99 -19.92 15.28 17.19
N ILE A 100 -18.76 15.90 17.49
CA ILE A 100 -17.56 15.79 16.67
C ILE A 100 -17.09 14.33 16.59
N ALA A 101 -17.04 13.64 17.73
CA ALA A 101 -16.65 12.22 17.78
C ALA A 101 -17.61 11.34 16.97
N ARG A 102 -18.93 11.59 17.05
CA ARG A 102 -19.93 10.84 16.28
C ARG A 102 -19.73 11.03 14.77
N LYS A 103 -19.58 12.27 14.30
CA LYS A 103 -19.32 12.58 12.89
C LYS A 103 -17.98 12.00 12.42
N ALA A 104 -16.97 12.00 13.28
CA ALA A 104 -15.69 11.34 13.04
C ALA A 104 -15.86 9.83 12.85
N LEU A 105 -16.75 9.17 13.58
CA LEU A 105 -16.98 7.72 13.44
C LEU A 105 -17.88 7.37 12.24
N GLU A 106 -18.88 8.19 11.92
CA GLU A 106 -19.80 7.95 10.79
C GLU A 106 -19.08 7.99 9.43
N GLY A 107 -18.10 8.89 9.26
CA GLY A 107 -17.31 8.98 8.03
C GLY A 107 -16.32 7.81 7.80
N ALA A 108 -16.03 7.01 8.83
CA ALA A 108 -15.13 5.85 8.72
C ALA A 108 -15.82 4.58 8.17
N SER A 109 -17.15 4.63 7.98
CA SER A 109 -17.99 3.47 7.61
C SER A 109 -18.48 3.51 6.16
N ALA A 110 -18.06 4.49 5.36
CA ALA A 110 -18.42 4.68 3.95
C ALA A 110 -17.20 4.42 3.03
#